data_AF-A0A447QPC3-F1
#
_entry.id   AF-A0A447QPC3-F1
#
_cell.length_a   1.000
_cell.length_b   1.000
_cell.length_c   1.000
_cell.angle_alpha   90.00
_cell.angle_beta   90.00
_cell.angle_gamma   90.00
#
_symmetry.space_group_name_H-M   'P 1'
#
loop_
_entity.id
_entity.type
_entity.pdbx_description
1 polymer ?
#
loop_
_entity_poly.entity_id
_entity_poly.type
_entity_poly.pdbx_seq_one_letter_code
_entity_poly.pdbx_strand_id
1 'polypeptide(L)' 'MVNNVGGMFGLFFTDAETVTCYQDVMKCDAERFKRFFHLMLDEGVYLAPSAFEAGFMSVAHSKEDIQRTIDAARRCFAKL' A
#
# COMPACT_ATOMS: atom_id res chain seq x y z
N MET A 1 6.80 -3.74 -4.55
CA MET A 1 7.81 -3.73 -3.47
C MET A 1 7.27 -3.00 -2.24
N VAL A 2 7.73 -3.32 -1.03
CA VAL A 2 7.32 -2.68 0.24
C VAL A 2 8.54 -2.26 1.04
N ASN A 3 8.56 -1.00 1.51
CA ASN A 3 9.50 -0.54 2.55
C ASN A 3 8.75 -0.41 3.88
N ASN A 4 9.42 -0.67 5.00
CA ASN A 4 8.86 -0.45 6.34
C ASN A 4 9.95 -0.09 7.35
N VAL A 5 9.57 0.69 8.36
CA VAL A 5 10.40 1.01 9.54
C VAL A 5 9.47 1.14 10.74
N GLY A 6 9.56 0.22 11.69
CA GLY A 6 8.64 0.19 12.84
C GLY A 6 7.18 0.05 12.40
N GLY A 7 6.30 0.94 12.88
CA GLY A 7 4.89 0.97 12.48
C GLY A 7 4.59 1.67 11.15
N MET A 8 5.61 2.15 10.43
CA MET A 8 5.47 2.83 9.15
C MET A 8 5.72 1.87 7.99
N PHE A 9 4.91 1.96 6.94
CA PHE A 9 5.11 1.18 5.72
C PHE A 9 4.74 1.97 4.46
N GLY A 10 5.34 1.63 3.32
CA GLY A 10 5.06 2.23 2.02
C GLY A 10 4.88 1.15 0.95
N LEU A 11 3.96 1.38 0.01
CA LEU A 11 3.65 0.48 -1.10
C LEU A 11 4.10 1.09 -2.41
N PHE A 12 5.05 0.43 -3.08
CA PHE A 12 5.61 0.91 -4.35
C PHE A 12 5.31 -0.11 -5.45
N PHE A 13 4.57 0.32 -6.48
CA PHE A 13 4.26 -0.47 -7.65
C PHE A 13 5.40 -0.35 -8.66
N THR A 14 6.36 -1.27 -8.59
CA THR A 14 7.56 -1.31 -9.42
C THR A 14 8.15 -2.72 -9.39
N ASP A 15 8.88 -3.07 -10.45
CA ASP A 15 9.68 -4.30 -10.53
C ASP A 15 11.11 -4.09 -9.98
N ALA A 16 11.47 -2.86 -9.61
CA ALA A 16 12.73 -2.57 -8.96
C ALA A 16 12.84 -3.28 -7.60
N GLU A 17 14.02 -3.82 -7.30
CA GLU A 17 14.29 -4.49 -6.02
C GLU A 17 14.29 -3.52 -4.84
N THR A 18 14.65 -2.26 -5.07
CA THR A 18 14.73 -1.22 -4.03
C THR A 18 14.23 0.14 -4.51
N VAL A 19 13.76 0.95 -3.57
CA VAL A 19 13.37 2.36 -3.72
C VAL A 19 13.95 3.05 -2.51
N THR A 20 14.97 3.87 -2.72
CA THR A 20 15.72 4.49 -1.62
C THR A 20 15.80 6.01 -1.74
N CYS A 21 15.38 6.56 -2.88
CA CYS A 21 15.32 8.00 -3.11
C CYS A 21 14.04 8.43 -3.84
N TYR A 22 13.80 9.74 -3.87
CA TYR A 22 12.67 10.34 -4.56
C TYR A 22 12.60 9.96 -6.05
N GLN A 23 13.75 9.91 -6.73
CA GLN A 23 13.80 9.56 -8.15
C GLN A 23 13.33 8.13 -8.42
N ASP A 24 13.46 7.22 -7.45
CA ASP A 24 12.96 5.84 -7.58
C ASP A 24 11.44 5.80 -7.43
N VAL A 25 10.88 6.60 -6.51
CA VAL A 25 9.42 6.74 -6.36
C VAL A 25 8.80 7.29 -7.64
N MET A 26 9.45 8.28 -8.28
CA MET A 26 8.99 8.86 -9.54
C MET A 26 8.98 7.86 -10.72
N LYS A 27 9.69 6.74 -10.62
CA LYS A 27 9.67 5.65 -11.63
C LYS A 27 8.61 4.60 -11.35
N CYS A 28 7.93 4.67 -10.21
CA CYS A 28 6.87 3.71 -9.86
C CYS A 28 5.61 3.96 -10.69
N ASP A 29 4.82 2.91 -10.87
CA ASP A 29 3.54 2.93 -11.58
C ASP A 29 2.46 3.59 -10.72
N ALA A 30 2.31 4.91 -10.90
CA ALA A 30 1.35 5.73 -10.18
C ALA A 30 -0.12 5.39 -10.53
N GLU A 31 -0.40 4.99 -11.77
CA GLU A 31 -1.77 4.62 -12.17
C GLU A 31 -2.18 3.28 -11.57
N ARG A 32 -1.26 2.32 -11.49
CA ARG A 32 -1.50 1.05 -10.80
C ARG A 32 -1.67 1.26 -9.29
N PHE A 33 -0.89 2.14 -8.68
CA PHE A 33 -1.11 2.54 -7.28
C PHE A 33 -2.51 3.14 -7.09
N LYS A 34 -2.90 4.10 -7.93
CA LYS A 34 -4.21 4.76 -7.86
C LYS A 34 -5.36 3.77 -7.99
N ARG A 35 -5.27 2.83 -8.93
CA ARG A 35 -6.27 1.77 -9.10
C ARG A 35 -6.33 0.86 -7.87
N PHE A 36 -5.18 0.45 -7.34
CA PHE A 36 -5.13 -0.36 -6.12
C PHE A 36 -5.72 0.39 -4.91
N PHE A 37 -5.39 1.66 -4.73
CA PHE A 37 -5.94 2.51 -3.68
C PHE A 37 -7.47 2.54 -3.73
N HIS A 38 -8.06 2.80 -4.90
CA HIS A 38 -9.52 2.84 -5.03
C HIS A 38 -10.16 1.46 -4.80
N LEU A 39 -9.54 0.38 -5.27
CA LEU A 39 -10.04 -0.97 -4.98
C LEU A 39 -10.01 -1.29 -3.47
N MET A 40 -8.95 -0.89 -2.76
CA MET A 40 -8.88 -1.05 -1.30
C MET A 40 -9.94 -0.21 -0.59
N LEU A 41 -10.17 1.02 -1.07
CA LEU A 41 -11.20 1.91 -0.54
C LEU A 41 -12.60 1.30 -0.71
N ASP A 42 -12.90 0.70 -1.86
CA ASP A 42 -14.16 -0.01 -2.13
C ASP A 42 -14.36 -1.24 -1.23
N GLU A 43 -13.26 -1.90 -0.83
CA GLU A 43 -13.27 -3.00 0.15
C GLU A 43 -13.30 -2.51 1.61
N GLY A 44 -13.42 -1.19 1.83
CA GLY A 44 -13.54 -0.58 3.16
C GLY A 44 -12.21 -0.32 3.88
N VAL A 45 -11.08 -0.38 3.17
CA VAL A 45 -9.75 -0.12 3.74
C VAL A 45 -9.20 1.19 3.21
N TYR A 46 -9.15 2.20 4.08
CA TYR A 46 -8.57 3.50 3.76
C TYR A 46 -7.04 3.48 3.94
N LEU A 47 -6.31 3.46 2.83
CA LEU A 47 -4.85 3.63 2.81
C LEU A 47 -4.47 5.10 2.63
N ALA A 48 -3.18 5.42 2.78
CA ALA A 48 -2.69 6.76 2.40
C ALA A 48 -2.95 7.00 0.90
N PRO A 49 -3.57 8.13 0.50
CA PRO A 49 -4.04 8.37 -0.86
C PRO A 49 -2.93 8.78 -1.85
N SER A 50 -1.66 8.57 -1.50
CA SER A 50 -0.51 8.98 -2.28
C SER A 50 0.60 7.94 -2.24
N ALA A 51 1.21 7.66 -3.40
CA ALA A 51 2.39 6.78 -3.52
C ALA A 51 3.65 7.36 -2.85
N PHE A 52 3.60 8.64 -2.45
CA PHE A 52 4.66 9.33 -1.72
C PHE A 52 4.45 9.33 -0.20
N GLU A 53 3.30 8.83 0.28
CA GLU A 53 2.97 8.80 1.69
C GLU A 53 3.23 7.41 2.31
N ALA A 54 3.44 7.40 3.62
CA ALA A 54 3.51 6.20 4.42
C ALA A 54 2.15 5.88 5.04
N GLY A 55 1.81 4.60 5.10
CA GLY A 55 0.80 4.08 6.02
C GLY A 55 1.36 3.96 7.44
N PHE A 56 0.50 4.12 8.43
CA PHE A 56 0.85 4.05 9.85
C PHE A 56 -0.02 3.04 10.58
N MET A 57 0.60 2.20 11.39
CA MET A 57 -0.10 1.32 12.30
C MET A 57 -0.42 2.04 13.63
N SER A 58 -1.65 1.87 14.09
CA SER A 58 -2.09 2.25 15.44
C SER A 58 -2.19 1.02 16.34
N VAL A 59 -1.93 1.18 17.64
CA VAL A 59 -2.15 0.16 18.67
C VAL A 59 -3.61 -0.27 18.81
N ALA A 60 -4.54 0.53 18.26
CA ALA A 60 -5.96 0.17 18.20
C ALA A 60 -6.27 -0.95 17.18
N HIS A 61 -5.38 -1.19 16.21
CA HIS A 61 -5.61 -2.26 15.23
C HIS A 61 -5.51 -3.63 15.88
N SER A 62 -6.54 -4.43 15.71
CA SER A 62 -6.59 -5.82 16.11
C SER A 62 -5.97 -6.73 15.05
N LYS A 63 -5.68 -7.99 15.41
CA LYS A 63 -5.29 -9.03 14.44
C LYS A 63 -6.35 -9.24 13.36
N GLU A 64 -7.61 -9.06 13.71
CA GLU A 64 -8.73 -9.20 12.77
C GLU A 64 -8.73 -8.08 11.73
N ASP A 65 -8.44 -6.83 12.13
CA ASP A 65 -8.31 -5.70 11.19
C ASP A 65 -7.18 -5.96 10.18
N ILE A 66 -6.06 -6.51 10.65
CA ILE A 66 -4.94 -6.89 9.79
C ILE A 66 -5.35 -8.00 8.81
N GLN A 67 -6.03 -9.04 9.30
CA GLN A 67 -6.46 -10.15 8.44
C GLN A 67 -7.45 -9.69 7.37
N ARG A 68 -8.45 -8.87 7.76
CA ARG A 68 -9.41 -8.26 6.83
C ARG A 68 -8.71 -7.42 5.77
N THR A 69 -7.70 -6.64 6.17
CA THR A 69 -6.89 -5.81 5.25
C THR A 69 -6.12 -6.67 4.25
N ILE A 70 -5.51 -7.78 4.70
CA ILE A 70 -4.78 -8.70 3.82
C ILE A 70 -5.74 -9.38 2.83
N ASP A 71 -6.91 -9.81 3.28
CA ASP A 71 -7.88 -10.48 2.41
C ASP A 71 -8.49 -9.52 1.38
N ALA A 72 -8.76 -8.26 1.76
CA ALA A 72 -9.10 -7.19 0.83
C ALA A 72 -7.99 -6.99 -0.21
N ALA A 73 -6.73 -6.86 0.23
CA ALA A 73 -5.60 -6.68 -0.68
C ALA A 73 -5.49 -7.83 -1.69
N ARG A 74 -5.66 -9.09 -1.27
CA ARG A 74 -5.69 -10.25 -2.19
C ARG A 74 -6.76 -10.12 -3.26
N ARG A 75 -7.98 -9.73 -2.89
CA ARG A 75 -9.09 -9.50 -3.85
C ARG A 75 -8.77 -8.34 -4.79
N CYS A 76 -8.19 -7.26 -4.28
CA CYS A 76 -7.79 -6.10 -5.08
C CYS A 76 -6.70 -6.44 -6.08
N PHE A 77 -5.65 -7.18 -5.67
CA PHE A 77 -4.58 -7.62 -6.57
C PHE A 77 -5.07 -8.56 -7.67
N ALA A 78 -6.06 -9.42 -7.39
CA ALA A 78 -6.67 -10.27 -8.42
C ALA A 78 -7.44 -9.48 -9.50
N LYS A 79 -7.81 -8.23 -9.20
CA LYS A 79 -8.53 -7.31 -10.11
C LYS A 79 -7.59 -6.29 -10.76
N LEU A 80 -6.28 -6.35 -10.53
CA LEU A 80 -5.30 -5.31 -10.89
C LEU A 80 -4.61 -5.63 -12.21
#